data_AF-A0AAW6T8U2-F1
#
_entry.id   AF-A0AAW6T8U2-F1
#
_cell.length_a   1.000
_cell.length_b   1.000
_cell.length_c   1.000
_cell.angle_alpha   90.00
_cell.angle_beta   90.00
_cell.angle_gamma   90.00
#
_symmetry.space_group_name_H-M   'P 1'
#
loop_
_entity.id
_entity.type
_entity.pdbx_description
1 polymer ?
#
loop_
_entity_poly.entity_id
_entity_poly.type
_entity_poly.pdbx_seq_one_letter_code
_entity_poly.pdbx_strand_id
1 'polypeptide(L)' 'MPASKSVAAITLGQRVREARLRLGLSQEDIAELAGLHWTNWGKVERGVANPNLLASC' A
#
# COMPACT_ATOMS: atom_id res chain seq x y z
N MET A 1 -2.34 -16.09 12.09
CA MET A 1 -0.99 -16.41 11.56
C MET A 1 -0.61 -15.31 10.58
N PRO A 2 0.43 -14.49 10.79
CA PRO A 2 0.87 -13.58 9.73
C PRO A 2 1.47 -14.43 8.62
N ALA A 3 0.96 -14.29 7.39
CA ALA A 3 1.57 -14.89 6.21
C ALA A 3 3.02 -14.39 6.12
N SER A 4 3.97 -15.31 5.92
CA SER A 4 5.37 -14.97 5.66
C SER A 4 5.41 -13.93 4.54
N LYS A 5 5.98 -12.74 4.82
CA LYS A 5 6.05 -11.65 3.84
C LYS A 5 6.93 -12.11 2.69
N SER A 6 6.36 -12.24 1.49
CA SER A 6 7.17 -12.59 0.32
C SER A 6 8.10 -11.44 -0.03
N VAL A 7 9.30 -11.78 -0.52
CA VAL A 7 10.28 -10.79 -1.02
C VAL A 7 9.63 -9.90 -2.07
N ALA A 8 8.81 -10.49 -2.96
CA ALA A 8 8.08 -9.76 -3.98
C ALA A 8 7.13 -8.69 -3.41
N ALA A 9 6.37 -9.01 -2.35
CA ALA A 9 5.46 -8.06 -1.72
C ALA A 9 6.21 -6.88 -1.07
N ILE A 10 7.37 -7.16 -0.47
CA ILE A 10 8.23 -6.13 0.12
C ILE A 10 8.78 -5.21 -0.97
N THR A 11 9.34 -5.77 -2.04
CA THR A 11 9.90 -5.00 -3.16
C THR A 11 8.83 -4.15 -3.85
N LEU A 12 7.61 -4.68 -4.04
CA LEU A 12 6.50 -3.92 -4.58
C LEU A 12 6.12 -2.75 -3.67
N GLY A 13 5.94 -3.00 -2.37
CA GLY A 13 5.58 -1.97 -1.39
C GLY A 13 6.58 -0.82 -1.33
N GLN A 14 7.88 -1.13 -1.41
CA GLN A 14 8.95 -0.13 -1.48
C GLN A 14 8.84 0.75 -2.74
N ARG A 15 8.69 0.14 -3.92
CA ARG A 15 8.55 0.88 -5.19
C ARG A 15 7.31 1.77 -5.22
N VAL A 16 6.19 1.29 -4.68
CA VAL A 16 4.94 2.06 -4.55
C VAL A 16 5.17 3.28 -3.65
N ARG A 17 5.82 3.08 -2.49
CA ARG A 17 6.17 4.18 -1.58
C ARG A 17 7.05 5.22 -2.24
N GLU A 18 8.11 4.80 -2.94
CA GLU A 18 9.00 5.70 -3.64
C GLU A 18 8.28 6.51 -4.72
N ALA A 19 7.41 5.88 -5.50
CA ALA A 19 6.61 6.56 -6.52
C ALA A 19 5.71 7.63 -5.90
N ARG A 20 5.02 7.31 -4.82
CA ARG A 20 4.17 8.26 -4.09
C ARG A 20 4.97 9.47 -3.58
N LEU A 21 6.13 9.22 -2.98
CA LEU A 21 7.00 10.29 -2.48
C LEU A 21 7.54 11.18 -3.61
N ARG A 22 7.87 10.61 -4.78
CA ARG A 22 8.27 11.39 -5.97
C ARG A 22 7.15 12.28 -6.49
N LEU A 23 5.90 11.89 -6.30
CA LEU A 23 4.72 12.69 -6.64
C LEU A 23 4.35 13.72 -5.55
N GLY A 24 5.07 13.74 -4.42
CA GLY A 24 4.78 14.65 -3.30
C GLY A 24 3.49 14.32 -2.54
N LEU A 25 2.95 13.12 -2.71
CA LEU A 25 1.65 12.74 -2.15
C LEU A 25 1.77 12.16 -0.74
N SER A 26 0.82 12.51 0.12
CA SER A 26 0.62 11.87 1.42
C SER A 26 0.05 10.45 1.26
N GLN A 27 0.03 9.65 2.34
CA GLN A 27 -0.65 8.36 2.31
C GLN A 27 -2.18 8.51 2.21
N GLU A 28 -2.73 9.62 2.67
CA GLU A 28 -4.17 9.91 2.56
C GLU A 28 -4.51 10.28 1.11
N ASP A 29 -3.74 11.16 0.48
CA ASP A 29 -3.96 11.63 -0.90
C ASP A 29 -4.01 10.44 -1.87
N ILE A 30 -3.01 9.56 -1.82
CA ILE A 30 -2.96 8.40 -2.72
C ILE A 30 -4.04 7.36 -2.40
N ALA A 31 -4.44 7.25 -1.13
CA ALA A 31 -5.42 6.28 -0.71
C ALA A 31 -6.81 6.71 -1.18
N GLU A 32 -7.11 8.00 -1.11
CA GLU A 32 -8.30 8.60 -1.73
C GLU A 32 -8.31 8.34 -3.25
N LEU A 33 -7.20 8.63 -3.94
CA LEU A 33 -7.06 8.35 -5.38
C LEU A 33 -7.23 6.86 -5.72
N ALA A 34 -6.84 5.97 -4.81
CA ALA A 34 -6.95 4.52 -4.98
C ALA A 34 -8.29 3.94 -4.51
N GLY A 35 -9.20 4.74 -3.95
CA GLY A 35 -10.44 4.26 -3.35
C GLY A 35 -10.21 3.33 -2.15
N LEU A 36 -9.19 3.61 -1.36
CA LEU A 36 -8.79 2.82 -0.20
C LEU A 36 -8.73 3.70 1.05
N HIS A 37 -9.00 3.11 2.22
CA HIS A 37 -8.63 3.76 3.48
C HIS A 37 -7.11 3.83 3.62
N TRP A 38 -6.57 4.97 4.09
CA TRP A 38 -5.12 5.22 4.20
C TRP A 38 -4.35 4.14 4.99
N THR A 39 -5.00 3.54 5.99
CA THR A 39 -4.40 2.42 6.76
C THR A 39 -4.17 1.17 5.92
N ASN A 40 -5.03 0.90 4.94
CA ASN A 40 -4.86 -0.20 3.98
C ASN A 40 -3.74 0.12 2.99
N TRP A 41 -3.64 1.38 2.55
CA TRP A 41 -2.49 1.82 1.75
C TRP A 41 -1.16 1.62 2.49
N GLY A 42 -1.10 1.98 3.77
CA GLY A 42 0.09 1.75 4.60
C GLY A 42 0.48 0.26 4.70
N LYS A 43 -0.48 -0.68 4.64
CA LYS A 43 -0.18 -2.13 4.61
C LYS A 43 0.48 -2.53 3.29
N VAL A 44 0.05 -1.95 2.16
CA VAL A 44 0.65 -2.15 0.83
C VAL A 44 2.12 -1.72 0.86
N GLU A 45 2.42 -0.51 1.32
CA GLU A 45 3.80 0.00 1.36
C GLU A 45 4.74 -0.85 2.23
N ARG A 46 4.21 -1.51 3.26
CA ARG A 46 4.96 -2.39 4.17
C ARG A 46 5.05 -3.84 3.70
N GLY A 47 4.52 -4.15 2.52
CA GLY A 47 4.48 -5.51 1.96
C GLY A 47 3.69 -6.49 2.83
N VAL A 48 2.70 -6.01 3.59
CA VAL A 48 1.84 -6.86 4.41
C VAL A 48 0.69 -7.33 3.51
N ALA A 49 0.83 -8.53 2.94
CA ALA A 49 -0.20 -9.14 2.12
C ALA A 49 -1.40 -9.58 2.99
N ASN A 50 -2.34 -8.65 3.20
CA ASN A 50 -3.77 -8.83 2.93
C ASN A 50 -4.47 -7.45 2.99
N PRO A 51 -4.14 -6.48 2.13
CA PRO A 51 -5.14 -5.48 1.79
C PRO A 51 -6.18 -6.25 0.99
N ASN A 52 -7.38 -6.44 1.55
CA ASN A 52 -8.52 -6.82 0.74
C ASN A 52 -8.64 -5.68 -0.29
N LEU A 53 -8.08 -5.87 -1.49
CA LEU A 53 -8.11 -4.91 -2.60
C LEU A 53 -9.49 -4.89 -3.26
N LEU A 54 -10.48 -5.53 -2.64
CA LEU A 54 -11.85 -5.10 -2.77
C LEU A 54 -11.88 -3.64 -2.31
N ALA A 55 -11.75 -2.73 -3.27
CA ALA A 55 -12.10 -1.34 -3.16
C ALA A 55 -13.56 -1.28 -2.70
N SER A 56 -13.77 -1.40 -1.39
CA SER A 56 -15.04 -1.11 -0.75
C SER A 56 -14.97 0.36 -0.43
N CYS A 57 -15.79 1.12 -1.15
CA CYS A 57 -16.25 2.44 -0.76
C CYS A 57 -16.51 2.54 0.74
#